data_AF-A0A962DNX9-F1
#
_entry.id   AF-A0A962DNX9-F1
#
_cell.length_a   1.000
_cell.length_b   1.000
_cell.length_c   1.000
_cell.angle_alpha   90.00
_cell.angle_beta   90.00
_cell.angle_gamma   90.00
#
_symmetry.space_group_name_H-M   'P 1'
#
loop_
_entity.id
_entity.type
_entity.pdbx_description
1 polymer ?
#
loop_
_entity_poly.entity_id
_entity_poly.type
_entity_poly.pdbx_seq_one_letter_code
_entity_poly.pdbx_strand_id
1 'polypeptide(L)'
;MPIRVLSDHLINQIAAGEVIERPSSVVKELVENALDAGAGLVEIDIEAGGAKLIRISDDGGGIPVEELPLALNRHATSKITSMDDLEVVRSLGFRGEALPSIASVSRLTLASRTPGEAHGFRVDASAGQVSPPRAEAMRPGTRVEAWDLFYNVPARRKFLKAERTEFGHIEDWVRSLALARPEVEFRLSHNGKSQLPIRAALEPEQMRARLRSVVGPAFAERALDLDFEGAGARLRGWVGLPTDARSQADQQYFYVNGRLVRDRLIAHAVRQAYADVLFHGRHPAFVLYLDIDPARVDVNVHPAKHEVRFREGRIVHDMIYRTLHEALAGTRAGSVGGVAVGGPLAASAGSSERPSATPTSSSFTQMPMRLGQSQVAQPLAAYRALYSTDSLASPTLPVPPESRPD
;
A
#
# COMPACT_ATOMS: atom_id res chain seq x y z
N MET A 1 3.87 16.74 -37.79
CA MET A 1 3.50 17.85 -36.88
C MET A 1 4.77 18.43 -36.29
N PRO A 2 4.90 19.77 -36.18
CA PRO A 2 6.06 20.39 -35.55
C PRO A 2 6.06 20.18 -34.03
N ILE A 3 7.25 20.09 -33.43
CA ILE A 3 7.45 19.99 -31.98
C ILE A 3 7.06 21.35 -31.35
N ARG A 4 6.28 21.33 -30.25
CA ARG A 4 5.83 22.53 -29.54
C ARG A 4 5.83 22.31 -28.02
N VAL A 5 6.07 23.39 -27.28
CA VAL A 5 5.92 23.41 -25.81
C VAL A 5 4.43 23.29 -25.46
N LEU A 6 4.11 22.46 -24.48
CA LEU A 6 2.75 22.28 -23.98
C LEU A 6 2.40 23.41 -23.00
N SER A 7 1.12 23.76 -22.87
CA SER A 7 0.69 24.71 -21.84
C SER A 7 0.79 24.08 -20.45
N ASP A 8 1.04 24.89 -19.41
CA ASP A 8 1.14 24.42 -18.03
C ASP A 8 -0.11 23.64 -17.61
N HIS A 9 -1.29 24.07 -18.05
CA HIS A 9 -2.54 23.35 -17.79
C HIS A 9 -2.54 21.92 -18.37
N LEU A 10 -2.03 21.74 -19.59
CA LEU A 10 -1.97 20.43 -20.23
C LEU A 10 -0.88 19.55 -19.64
N ILE A 11 0.29 20.12 -19.32
CA ILE A 11 1.34 19.44 -18.55
C ILE A 11 0.78 18.95 -17.21
N ASN A 12 -0.04 19.79 -16.56
CA ASN A 12 -0.63 19.46 -15.28
C ASN A 12 -1.60 18.29 -15.38
N GLN A 13 -2.45 18.28 -16.41
CA GLN A 13 -3.39 17.18 -16.67
C GLN A 13 -2.68 15.87 -17.05
N ILE A 14 -1.58 15.94 -17.80
CA ILE A 14 -0.78 14.76 -18.18
C ILE A 14 -0.14 14.16 -16.93
N ALA A 15 0.59 14.96 -16.15
CA ALA A 15 1.23 14.52 -14.91
C ALA A 15 0.20 14.03 -13.87
N ALA A 16 -0.95 14.69 -13.74
CA ALA A 16 -2.04 14.20 -12.91
C ALA A 16 -2.57 12.83 -13.37
N GLY A 17 -2.32 12.42 -14.61
CA GLY A 17 -2.69 11.08 -15.11
C GLY A 17 -1.77 9.97 -14.72
N GLU A 18 -0.50 10.29 -14.51
CA GLU A 18 0.49 9.34 -14.03
C GLU A 18 0.37 9.15 -12.51
N VAL A 19 -0.13 10.19 -11.80
CA VAL A 19 -0.26 10.19 -10.34
C VAL A 19 -1.68 9.81 -9.87
N ILE A 20 -2.73 10.25 -10.57
CA ILE A 20 -4.14 10.11 -10.13
C ILE A 20 -4.94 9.38 -11.21
N GLU A 21 -5.04 8.06 -11.04
CA GLU A 21 -5.81 7.20 -11.93
C GLU A 21 -7.29 7.15 -11.54
N ARG A 22 -7.59 7.08 -10.24
CA ARG A 22 -8.92 6.77 -9.69
C ARG A 22 -9.16 7.45 -8.32
N PRO A 23 -10.40 7.56 -7.83
CA PRO A 23 -10.74 8.13 -6.52
C PRO A 23 -9.89 7.62 -5.34
N SER A 24 -9.63 6.31 -5.28
CA SER A 24 -8.79 5.70 -4.24
C SER A 24 -7.36 6.23 -4.22
N SER A 25 -6.81 6.64 -5.37
CA SER A 25 -5.48 7.25 -5.44
C SER A 25 -5.48 8.63 -4.78
N VAL A 26 -6.55 9.42 -4.99
CA VAL A 26 -6.73 10.72 -4.33
C VAL A 26 -6.83 10.54 -2.82
N VAL A 27 -7.69 9.62 -2.36
CA VAL A 27 -7.85 9.34 -0.93
C VAL A 27 -6.51 8.92 -0.31
N LYS A 28 -5.77 8.04 -0.99
CA LYS A 28 -4.44 7.61 -0.54
C LYS A 28 -3.51 8.79 -0.30
N GLU A 29 -3.30 9.63 -1.31
CA GLU A 29 -2.35 10.76 -1.21
C GLU A 29 -2.77 11.77 -0.14
N LEU A 30 -4.06 12.08 -0.03
CA LEU A 30 -4.56 13.04 0.96
C LEU A 30 -4.46 12.52 2.40
N VAL A 31 -4.79 11.24 2.62
CA VAL A 31 -4.70 10.62 3.94
C VAL A 31 -3.23 10.40 4.33
N GLU A 32 -2.35 10.05 3.40
CA GLU A 32 -0.90 9.99 3.66
C GLU A 32 -0.34 11.37 4.06
N ASN A 33 -0.84 12.46 3.46
CA ASN A 33 -0.49 13.82 3.90
C ASN A 33 -0.98 14.14 5.31
N ALA A 34 -2.19 13.71 5.69
CA ALA A 34 -2.71 13.86 7.05
C ALA A 34 -1.83 13.10 8.07
N LEU A 35 -1.41 11.87 7.74
CA LEU A 35 -0.52 11.08 8.58
C LEU A 35 0.87 11.72 8.72
N ASP A 36 1.44 12.23 7.62
CA ASP A 36 2.72 12.96 7.65
C ASP A 36 2.61 14.25 8.49
N ALA A 37 1.42 14.85 8.59
CA ALA A 37 1.14 16.00 9.46
C ALA A 37 0.91 15.62 10.93
N GLY A 38 1.02 14.33 11.29
CA GLY A 38 0.88 13.83 12.65
C GLY A 38 -0.56 13.67 13.13
N ALA A 39 -1.53 13.52 12.23
CA ALA A 39 -2.93 13.37 12.59
C ALA A 39 -3.20 12.12 13.45
N GLY A 40 -3.96 12.30 14.54
CA GLY A 40 -4.50 11.23 15.39
C GLY A 40 -5.91 10.81 14.98
N LEU A 41 -6.62 11.65 14.23
CA LEU A 41 -7.94 11.41 13.67
C LEU A 41 -7.96 11.82 12.18
N VAL A 42 -8.46 10.92 11.33
CA VAL A 42 -8.72 11.19 9.92
C VAL A 42 -10.16 10.83 9.57
N GLU A 43 -10.92 11.85 9.15
CA GLU A 43 -12.31 11.73 8.69
C GLU A 43 -12.34 11.77 7.16
N ILE A 44 -12.99 10.78 6.55
CA ILE A 44 -13.03 10.52 5.11
C ILE A 44 -14.49 10.48 4.68
N ASP A 45 -14.95 11.51 4.00
CA ASP A 45 -16.31 11.60 3.46
C ASP A 45 -16.31 11.46 1.94
N ILE A 46 -17.01 10.44 1.44
CA ILE A 46 -17.07 10.12 0.02
C ILE A 46 -18.51 10.26 -0.50
N GLU A 47 -18.70 10.88 -1.66
CA GLU A 47 -19.97 10.87 -2.38
C GLU A 47 -19.80 10.33 -3.80
N ALA A 48 -20.80 9.56 -4.27
CA ALA A 48 -20.80 8.94 -5.60
C ALA A 48 -19.51 8.14 -5.91
N GLY A 49 -18.99 7.40 -4.91
CA GLY A 49 -17.75 6.63 -5.03
C GLY A 49 -16.49 7.49 -5.21
N GLY A 50 -16.57 8.78 -4.88
CA GLY A 50 -15.49 9.75 -5.00
C GLY A 50 -15.49 10.51 -6.33
N ALA A 51 -16.45 10.24 -7.22
CA ALA A 51 -16.61 11.01 -8.44
C ALA A 51 -17.19 12.40 -8.19
N LYS A 52 -18.08 12.53 -7.17
CA LYS A 52 -18.73 13.79 -6.83
C LYS A 52 -17.96 14.56 -5.76
N LEU A 53 -17.64 13.92 -4.65
CA LEU A 53 -16.90 14.52 -3.53
C LEU A 53 -15.95 13.50 -2.91
N ILE A 54 -14.72 13.95 -2.67
CA ILE A 54 -13.78 13.35 -1.73
C ILE A 54 -13.41 14.45 -0.74
N ARG A 55 -13.82 14.32 0.52
CA ARG A 55 -13.42 15.22 1.60
C ARG A 55 -12.60 14.45 2.62
N ILE A 56 -11.40 14.95 2.93
CA ILE A 56 -10.52 14.44 3.97
C ILE A 56 -10.36 15.55 5.00
N SER A 57 -10.66 15.28 6.26
CA SER A 57 -10.39 16.19 7.38
C SER A 57 -9.48 15.48 8.39
N ASP A 58 -8.48 16.19 8.88
CA ASP A 58 -7.55 15.70 9.89
C ASP A 58 -7.38 16.68 11.04
N ASP A 59 -6.80 16.21 12.14
CA ASP A 59 -6.41 16.99 13.32
C ASP A 59 -4.89 17.19 13.42
N GLY A 60 -4.18 17.13 12.30
CA GLY A 60 -2.72 17.28 12.23
C GLY A 60 -2.23 18.72 12.47
N GLY A 61 -0.96 18.96 12.17
CA GLY A 61 -0.29 20.25 12.42
C GLY A 61 -0.82 21.46 11.64
N GLY A 62 -1.68 21.25 10.64
CA GLY A 62 -2.19 22.31 9.77
C GLY A 62 -1.16 22.92 8.82
N ILE A 63 -1.58 23.91 8.05
CA ILE A 63 -0.78 24.65 7.07
C ILE A 63 -0.92 26.16 7.39
N PRO A 64 0.18 26.90 7.55
CA PRO A 64 0.16 28.35 7.74
C PRO A 64 -0.55 29.09 6.59
N VAL A 65 -1.17 30.23 6.87
CA VAL A 65 -2.01 30.96 5.91
C VAL A 65 -1.21 31.41 4.67
N GLU A 66 0.04 31.81 4.88
CA GLU A 66 0.99 32.21 3.85
C GLU A 66 1.45 31.06 2.95
N GLU A 67 1.37 29.83 3.47
CA GLU A 67 1.73 28.61 2.74
C GLU A 67 0.55 27.97 2.01
N LEU A 68 -0.70 28.34 2.33
CA LEU A 68 -1.89 27.76 1.69
C LEU A 68 -1.90 27.89 0.15
N PRO A 69 -1.60 29.06 -0.46
CA PRO A 69 -1.48 29.14 -1.90
C PRO A 69 -0.28 28.35 -2.43
N LEU A 70 0.81 28.30 -1.66
CA LEU A 70 2.05 27.60 -2.02
C LEU A 70 1.85 26.08 -2.05
N ALA A 71 1.05 25.52 -1.14
CA ALA A 71 0.71 24.10 -1.10
C ALA A 71 -0.02 23.60 -2.35
N LEU A 72 -0.60 24.52 -3.14
CA LEU A 72 -1.26 24.24 -4.42
C LEU A 72 -0.38 24.53 -5.65
N ASN A 73 0.83 25.07 -5.45
CA ASN A 73 1.83 25.22 -6.49
C ASN A 73 2.64 23.93 -6.68
N ARG A 74 3.05 23.67 -7.92
CA ARG A 74 3.97 22.56 -8.21
C ARG A 74 5.37 22.85 -7.68
N HIS A 75 6.08 21.77 -7.35
CA HIS A 75 7.47 21.82 -6.86
C HIS A 75 7.65 22.58 -5.54
N ALA A 76 6.57 22.79 -4.80
CA ALA A 76 6.60 23.32 -3.45
C ALA A 76 6.34 22.18 -2.47
N THR A 77 7.31 21.92 -1.58
CA THR A 77 7.16 20.94 -0.50
C THR A 77 7.93 21.42 0.72
N SER A 78 7.38 21.16 1.90
CA SER A 78 8.06 21.37 3.18
C SER A 78 8.90 20.16 3.62
N LYS A 79 8.90 19.06 2.85
CA LYS A 79 9.40 17.75 3.30
C LYS A 79 10.82 17.42 2.86
N ILE A 80 11.35 18.10 1.85
CA ILE A 80 12.74 17.96 1.39
C ILE A 80 13.29 19.33 1.00
N THR A 81 14.51 19.63 1.42
CA THR A 81 15.20 20.90 1.11
C THR A 81 16.53 20.69 0.40
N SER A 82 17.06 19.47 0.42
CA SER A 82 18.36 19.11 -0.17
C SER A 82 18.32 17.73 -0.87
N MET A 83 19.34 17.45 -1.68
CA MET A 83 19.51 16.13 -2.32
C MET A 83 19.74 15.02 -1.29
N ASP A 84 20.40 15.34 -0.18
CA ASP A 84 20.66 14.41 0.93
C ASP A 84 19.35 14.03 1.66
N ASP A 85 18.38 14.94 1.74
CA ASP A 85 17.04 14.66 2.29
C ASP A 85 16.29 13.60 1.46
N LEU A 86 16.54 13.55 0.13
CA LEU A 86 15.91 12.62 -0.80
C LEU A 86 16.34 11.15 -0.54
N GLU A 87 17.55 10.94 -0.02
CA GLU A 87 18.07 9.61 0.31
C GLU A 87 17.57 9.10 1.68
N VAL A 88 17.09 10.00 2.55
CA VAL A 88 16.71 9.72 3.94
C VAL A 88 15.18 9.70 4.14
N VAL A 89 14.38 10.04 3.12
CA VAL A 89 12.92 10.28 3.24
C VAL A 89 12.18 9.17 3.99
N ARG A 90 11.78 9.47 5.23
CA ARG A 90 10.88 8.67 6.08
C ARG A 90 9.40 9.05 5.94
N SER A 91 9.07 10.12 5.20
CA SER A 91 7.68 10.55 4.97
C SER A 91 7.02 9.78 3.81
N LEU A 92 5.69 9.63 3.86
CA LEU A 92 4.95 8.84 2.88
C LEU A 92 4.84 9.56 1.52
N GLY A 93 4.85 10.89 1.49
CA GLY A 93 4.98 11.71 0.27
C GLY A 93 6.09 12.75 0.36
N PHE A 94 6.82 13.02 -0.75
CA PHE A 94 7.90 14.03 -0.79
C PHE A 94 7.90 14.92 -2.04
N ARG A 95 7.01 14.67 -3.01
CA ARG A 95 7.10 15.29 -4.33
C ARG A 95 6.47 16.67 -4.44
N GLY A 96 5.68 17.12 -3.45
CA GLY A 96 4.93 18.38 -3.56
C GLY A 96 3.96 18.43 -4.75
N GLU A 97 3.60 17.25 -5.31
CA GLU A 97 2.86 17.14 -6.57
C GLU A 97 1.41 16.68 -6.39
N ALA A 98 1.06 16.12 -5.22
CA ALA A 98 -0.26 15.53 -4.98
C ALA A 98 -1.38 16.57 -5.05
N LEU A 99 -1.37 17.59 -4.19
CA LEU A 99 -2.42 18.62 -4.15
C LEU A 99 -2.56 19.40 -5.47
N PRO A 100 -1.46 19.87 -6.12
CA PRO A 100 -1.56 20.52 -7.42
C PRO A 100 -2.14 19.60 -8.50
N SER A 101 -1.77 18.31 -8.48
CA SER A 101 -2.29 17.34 -9.45
C SER A 101 -3.78 17.10 -9.24
N ILE A 102 -4.24 16.97 -7.99
CA ILE A 102 -5.67 16.84 -7.66
C ILE A 102 -6.42 18.09 -8.14
N ALA A 103 -5.95 19.29 -7.78
CA ALA A 103 -6.55 20.56 -8.17
C ALA A 103 -6.63 20.77 -9.70
N SER A 104 -5.75 20.14 -10.48
CA SER A 104 -5.78 20.23 -11.94
C SER A 104 -6.91 19.42 -12.59
N VAL A 105 -7.44 18.42 -11.89
CA VAL A 105 -8.47 17.49 -12.38
C VAL A 105 -9.76 17.50 -11.55
N SER A 106 -9.88 18.39 -10.57
CA SER A 106 -11.06 18.56 -9.72
C SER A 106 -11.28 20.04 -9.42
N ARG A 107 -12.37 20.37 -8.72
CA ARG A 107 -12.53 21.66 -8.05
C ARG A 107 -12.12 21.44 -6.60
N LEU A 108 -10.99 21.99 -6.20
CA LEU A 108 -10.38 21.72 -4.90
C LEU A 108 -10.60 22.88 -3.95
N THR A 109 -11.00 22.58 -2.72
CA THR A 109 -10.98 23.52 -1.58
C THR A 109 -10.01 22.98 -0.54
N LEU A 110 -9.04 23.80 -0.13
CA LEU A 110 -8.08 23.50 0.92
C LEU A 110 -8.32 24.49 2.05
N ALA A 111 -8.73 24.00 3.21
CA ALA A 111 -8.85 24.78 4.43
C ALA A 111 -7.88 24.23 5.48
N SER A 112 -7.21 25.11 6.21
CA SER A 112 -6.32 24.67 7.29
C SER A 112 -6.25 25.69 8.41
N ARG A 113 -5.93 25.19 9.61
CA ARG A 113 -5.65 25.99 10.79
C ARG A 113 -4.56 25.33 11.61
N THR A 114 -3.46 26.04 11.82
CA THR A 114 -2.37 25.56 12.70
C THR A 114 -2.78 25.66 14.17
N PRO A 115 -2.22 24.80 15.06
CA PRO A 115 -2.38 24.95 16.50
C PRO A 115 -1.82 26.31 16.97
N GLY A 116 -2.63 27.08 17.69
CA GLY A 116 -2.26 28.41 18.21
C GLY A 116 -2.85 29.58 17.43
N GLU A 117 -3.28 29.37 16.19
CA GLU A 117 -3.99 30.39 15.41
C GLU A 117 -5.45 30.52 15.81
N ALA A 118 -5.95 31.76 15.89
CA ALA A 118 -7.33 32.05 16.26
C ALA A 118 -8.34 31.69 15.17
N HIS A 119 -7.92 31.75 13.90
CA HIS A 119 -8.75 31.56 12.73
C HIS A 119 -8.11 30.58 11.75
N GLY A 120 -8.94 29.76 11.11
CA GLY A 120 -8.51 28.99 9.94
C GLY A 120 -8.67 29.81 8.68
N PHE A 121 -8.01 29.36 7.62
CA PHE A 121 -8.11 29.97 6.30
C PHE A 121 -8.35 28.90 5.25
N ARG A 122 -9.01 29.29 4.17
CA ARG A 122 -9.25 28.45 3.01
C ARG A 122 -8.79 29.11 1.72
N VAL A 123 -8.39 28.28 0.77
CA VAL A 123 -8.16 28.63 -0.62
C VAL A 123 -8.94 27.68 -1.51
N ASP A 124 -9.43 28.20 -2.63
CA ASP A 124 -10.17 27.45 -3.64
C ASP A 124 -9.33 27.40 -4.92
N ALA A 125 -9.18 26.22 -5.50
CA ALA A 125 -8.48 26.01 -6.76
C ALA A 125 -9.39 25.35 -7.80
N SER A 126 -9.51 25.99 -8.96
CA SER A 126 -10.19 25.40 -10.11
C SER A 126 -9.59 25.92 -11.41
N ALA A 127 -9.52 25.05 -12.43
CA ALA A 127 -9.01 25.41 -13.76
C ALA A 127 -7.62 26.09 -13.76
N GLY A 128 -6.75 25.73 -12.81
CA GLY A 128 -5.39 26.28 -12.69
C GLY A 128 -5.30 27.66 -12.04
N GLN A 129 -6.40 28.20 -11.50
CA GLN A 129 -6.41 29.42 -10.70
C GLN A 129 -6.60 29.08 -9.22
N VAL A 130 -5.88 29.77 -8.34
CA VAL A 130 -5.98 29.66 -6.88
C VAL A 130 -6.51 30.98 -6.34
N SER A 131 -7.55 30.92 -5.51
CA SER A 131 -8.14 32.10 -4.88
C SER A 131 -7.26 32.61 -3.72
N PRO A 132 -7.32 33.90 -3.37
CA PRO A 132 -6.63 34.39 -2.18
C PRO A 132 -7.22 33.76 -0.91
N PRO A 133 -6.42 33.54 0.15
CA PRO A 133 -6.90 32.97 1.41
C PRO A 133 -8.09 33.75 1.98
N ARG A 134 -9.11 33.03 2.43
CA ARG A 134 -10.31 33.59 3.10
C ARG A 134 -10.49 32.95 4.46
N ALA A 135 -10.87 33.74 5.45
CA ALA A 135 -11.12 33.23 6.80
C ALA A 135 -12.23 32.15 6.78
N GLU A 136 -11.98 31.04 7.48
CA GLU A 136 -12.94 29.95 7.68
C GLU A 136 -12.92 29.50 9.14
N ALA A 137 -14.13 29.30 9.70
CA ALA A 137 -14.28 28.71 11.02
C ALA A 137 -14.07 27.19 10.93
N MET A 138 -12.96 26.71 11.46
CA MET A 138 -12.63 25.28 11.55
C MET A 138 -11.83 24.99 12.82
N ARG A 139 -11.73 23.71 13.20
CA ARG A 139 -10.84 23.23 14.28
C ARG A 139 -9.38 23.20 13.77
N PRO A 140 -8.36 23.06 14.65
CA PRO A 140 -6.99 22.83 14.19
C PRO A 140 -6.93 21.59 13.30
N GLY A 141 -6.02 21.60 12.33
CA GLY A 141 -5.85 20.56 11.33
C GLY A 141 -6.17 21.05 9.92
N THR A 142 -6.30 20.11 8.99
CA THR A 142 -6.52 20.41 7.56
C THR A 142 -7.79 19.74 7.05
N ARG A 143 -8.50 20.42 6.15
CA ARG A 143 -9.60 19.87 5.36
C ARG A 143 -9.31 20.08 3.88
N VAL A 144 -9.33 18.99 3.12
CA VAL A 144 -9.23 19.01 1.67
C VAL A 144 -10.52 18.45 1.07
N GLU A 145 -11.15 19.21 0.18
CA GLU A 145 -12.32 18.78 -0.58
C GLU A 145 -11.97 18.77 -2.06
N ALA A 146 -12.17 17.63 -2.73
CA ALA A 146 -12.05 17.50 -4.18
C ALA A 146 -13.43 17.19 -4.77
N TRP A 147 -13.99 18.17 -5.47
CA TRP A 147 -15.29 18.10 -6.12
C TRP A 147 -15.18 17.77 -7.61
N ASP A 148 -16.13 17.00 -8.12
CA ASP A 148 -16.27 16.63 -9.54
C ASP A 148 -14.96 16.09 -10.16
N LEU A 149 -14.46 14.96 -9.64
CA LEU A 149 -13.21 14.37 -10.12
C LEU A 149 -13.28 14.07 -11.64
N PHE A 150 -12.25 14.50 -12.36
CA PHE A 150 -12.12 14.39 -13.81
C PHE A 150 -13.18 15.16 -14.62
N TYR A 151 -13.82 16.20 -14.07
CA TYR A 151 -14.81 17.00 -14.81
C TYR A 151 -14.27 17.60 -16.12
N ASN A 152 -12.98 17.95 -16.15
CA ASN A 152 -12.27 18.53 -17.28
C ASN A 152 -11.43 17.48 -18.07
N VAL A 153 -11.48 16.19 -17.70
CA VAL A 153 -10.78 15.09 -18.39
C VAL A 153 -11.77 13.97 -18.73
N PRO A 154 -12.65 14.16 -19.74
CA PRO A 154 -13.79 13.28 -20.01
C PRO A 154 -13.37 11.84 -20.37
N ALA A 155 -12.20 11.66 -20.98
CA ALA A 155 -11.66 10.33 -21.25
C ALA A 155 -11.45 9.53 -19.95
N ARG A 156 -10.81 10.11 -18.93
CA ARG A 156 -10.60 9.46 -17.61
C ARG A 156 -11.89 9.23 -16.87
N ARG A 157 -12.81 10.19 -16.93
CA ARG A 157 -14.13 10.03 -16.32
C ARG A 157 -14.88 8.80 -16.85
N LYS A 158 -14.69 8.43 -18.12
CA LYS A 158 -15.25 7.19 -18.71
C LYS A 158 -14.57 5.90 -18.24
N PHE A 159 -13.34 5.97 -17.71
CA PHE A 159 -12.64 4.81 -17.15
C PHE A 159 -13.02 4.52 -15.69
N LEU A 160 -13.72 5.44 -15.01
CA LEU A 160 -14.27 5.18 -13.69
C LEU A 160 -15.26 4.02 -13.74
N LYS A 161 -15.11 3.09 -12.81
CA LYS A 161 -16.05 1.98 -12.66
C LYS A 161 -17.33 2.46 -11.99
N ALA A 162 -18.27 1.53 -11.80
CA ALA A 162 -19.48 1.79 -11.04
C ALA A 162 -19.14 2.30 -9.63
N GLU A 163 -19.96 3.21 -9.10
CA GLU A 163 -19.79 3.84 -7.78
C GLU A 163 -19.43 2.84 -6.68
N ARG A 164 -20.16 1.72 -6.59
CA ARG A 164 -19.90 0.67 -5.59
C ARG A 164 -18.49 0.09 -5.69
N THR A 165 -17.96 -0.05 -6.91
CA THR A 165 -16.62 -0.60 -7.14
C THR A 165 -15.56 0.41 -6.73
N GLU A 166 -15.72 1.68 -7.11
CA GLU A 166 -14.78 2.74 -6.72
C GLU A 166 -14.75 2.94 -5.20
N PHE A 167 -15.92 2.95 -4.56
CA PHE A 167 -16.00 3.00 -3.11
C PHE A 167 -15.36 1.78 -2.44
N GLY A 168 -15.62 0.56 -2.94
CA GLY A 168 -14.99 -0.66 -2.40
C GLY A 168 -13.46 -0.60 -2.42
N HIS A 169 -12.88 -0.03 -3.49
CA HIS A 169 -11.44 0.19 -3.54
C HIS A 169 -10.91 1.19 -2.50
N ILE A 170 -11.69 2.23 -2.17
CA ILE A 170 -11.37 3.16 -1.08
C ILE A 170 -11.49 2.43 0.27
N GLU A 171 -12.58 1.70 0.47
CA GLU A 171 -12.87 0.98 1.70
C GLU A 171 -11.78 -0.06 2.03
N ASP A 172 -11.39 -0.89 1.06
CA ASP A 172 -10.34 -1.89 1.20
C ASP A 172 -8.99 -1.25 1.57
N TRP A 173 -8.68 -0.12 0.96
CA TRP A 173 -7.44 0.62 1.24
C TRP A 173 -7.45 1.21 2.66
N VAL A 174 -8.55 1.85 3.09
CA VAL A 174 -8.71 2.39 4.45
C VAL A 174 -8.65 1.28 5.49
N ARG A 175 -9.30 0.14 5.25
CA ARG A 175 -9.23 -1.06 6.12
C ARG A 175 -7.78 -1.51 6.30
N SER A 176 -7.03 -1.60 5.21
CA SER A 176 -5.61 -1.96 5.30
C SER A 176 -4.78 -0.93 6.05
N LEU A 177 -4.97 0.37 5.77
CA LEU A 177 -4.23 1.42 6.45
C LEU A 177 -4.51 1.44 7.96
N ALA A 178 -5.76 1.23 8.34
CA ALA A 178 -6.14 1.16 9.75
C ALA A 178 -5.43 0.02 10.50
N LEU A 179 -5.15 -1.12 9.87
CA LEU A 179 -4.37 -2.17 10.51
C LEU A 179 -2.87 -1.83 10.59
N ALA A 180 -2.36 -0.99 9.69
CA ALA A 180 -0.97 -0.53 9.69
C ALA A 180 -0.70 0.61 10.70
N ARG A 181 -1.71 1.44 10.99
CA ARG A 181 -1.64 2.62 11.86
C ARG A 181 -2.62 2.49 13.04
N PRO A 182 -2.36 1.58 14.00
CA PRO A 182 -3.22 1.38 15.16
C PRO A 182 -3.47 2.65 15.98
N GLU A 183 -2.50 3.55 16.02
CA GLU A 183 -2.51 4.81 16.77
C GLU A 183 -3.51 5.86 16.22
N VAL A 184 -3.98 5.71 14.97
CA VAL A 184 -4.84 6.71 14.30
C VAL A 184 -6.29 6.25 14.22
N GLU A 185 -7.24 7.11 14.60
CA GLU A 185 -8.68 6.90 14.38
C GLU A 185 -9.07 7.22 12.93
N PHE A 186 -9.80 6.32 12.27
CA PHE A 186 -10.31 6.52 10.92
C PHE A 186 -11.84 6.50 10.93
N ARG A 187 -12.46 7.48 10.28
CA ARG A 187 -13.92 7.52 10.08
C ARG A 187 -14.22 7.61 8.60
N LEU A 188 -14.74 6.54 8.01
CA LEU A 188 -15.18 6.53 6.61
C LEU A 188 -16.69 6.67 6.51
N SER A 189 -17.15 7.66 5.75
CA SER A 189 -18.56 7.83 5.39
C SER A 189 -18.75 7.77 3.87
N HIS A 190 -19.92 7.27 3.43
CA HIS A 190 -20.31 7.22 2.03
C HIS A 190 -21.75 7.70 1.88
N ASN A 191 -21.96 8.71 1.04
CA ASN A 191 -23.27 9.32 0.79
C ASN A 191 -23.99 9.71 2.10
N GLY A 192 -23.25 10.33 3.02
CA GLY A 192 -23.74 10.78 4.33
C GLY A 192 -23.98 9.68 5.37
N LYS A 193 -23.67 8.42 5.07
CA LYS A 193 -23.80 7.30 6.02
C LYS A 193 -22.43 6.85 6.52
N SER A 194 -22.29 6.72 7.83
CA SER A 194 -21.09 6.13 8.45
C SER A 194 -20.95 4.67 8.03
N GLN A 195 -19.79 4.33 7.45
CA GLN A 195 -19.46 2.97 6.98
C GLN A 195 -18.46 2.30 7.91
N LEU A 196 -17.35 2.98 8.26
CA LEU A 196 -16.31 2.43 9.12
C LEU A 196 -15.87 3.44 10.18
N PRO A 197 -16.39 3.33 11.42
CA PRO A 197 -15.85 4.02 12.58
C PRO A 197 -14.76 3.17 13.25
N ILE A 198 -13.50 3.40 12.91
CA ILE A 198 -12.35 2.62 13.40
C ILE A 198 -11.59 3.43 14.45
N ARG A 199 -11.78 3.10 15.73
CA ARG A 199 -11.12 3.76 16.88
C ARG A 199 -9.64 3.44 16.98
N ALA A 200 -8.83 4.39 17.43
CA ALA A 200 -7.44 4.19 17.85
C ALA A 200 -7.30 2.98 18.80
N ALA A 201 -6.20 2.24 18.64
CA ALA A 201 -5.95 0.98 19.32
C ALA A 201 -4.50 0.87 19.79
N LEU A 202 -4.23 1.44 20.97
CA LEU A 202 -2.91 1.41 21.60
C LEU A 202 -2.75 0.20 22.52
N GLU A 203 -3.86 -0.31 23.07
CA GLU A 203 -3.89 -1.46 23.98
C GLU A 203 -4.40 -2.74 23.29
N PRO A 204 -4.04 -3.94 23.79
CA PRO A 204 -4.45 -5.21 23.20
C PRO A 204 -5.96 -5.39 23.03
N GLU A 205 -6.77 -4.94 24.00
CA GLU A 205 -8.23 -5.01 23.93
C GLU A 205 -8.78 -4.11 22.83
N GLN A 206 -8.19 -2.93 22.67
CA GLN A 206 -8.57 -1.99 21.62
C GLN A 206 -8.17 -2.52 20.24
N MET A 207 -7.03 -3.21 20.14
CA MET A 207 -6.61 -3.88 18.92
C MET A 207 -7.59 -5.00 18.52
N ARG A 208 -8.06 -5.80 19.48
CA ARG A 208 -9.14 -6.78 19.21
C ARG A 208 -10.42 -6.11 18.73
N ALA A 209 -10.81 -4.98 19.32
CA ALA A 209 -11.96 -4.20 18.85
C ALA A 209 -11.75 -3.66 17.42
N ARG A 210 -10.54 -3.21 17.09
CA ARG A 210 -10.17 -2.79 15.73
C ARG A 210 -10.24 -3.94 14.73
N LEU A 211 -9.72 -5.13 15.06
CA LEU A 211 -9.86 -6.33 14.24
C LEU A 211 -11.33 -6.68 13.98
N ARG A 212 -12.19 -6.54 15.00
CA ARG A 212 -13.64 -6.77 14.86
C ARG A 212 -14.26 -5.81 13.84
N SER A 213 -13.89 -4.53 13.87
CA SER A 213 -14.40 -3.53 12.93
C SER A 213 -13.85 -3.69 11.51
N VAL A 214 -12.57 -4.07 11.37
CA VAL A 214 -11.88 -4.10 10.08
C VAL A 214 -11.99 -5.44 9.36
N VAL A 215 -11.78 -6.55 10.07
CA VAL A 215 -11.79 -7.90 9.50
C VAL A 215 -13.14 -8.57 9.74
N GLY A 216 -13.69 -8.40 10.94
CA GLY A 216 -15.01 -8.90 11.30
C GLY A 216 -15.02 -9.63 12.64
N PRO A 217 -16.21 -9.82 13.24
CA PRO A 217 -16.36 -10.39 14.58
C PRO A 217 -15.88 -11.83 14.66
N ALA A 218 -16.20 -12.65 13.66
CA ALA A 218 -15.76 -14.05 13.57
C ALA A 218 -14.24 -14.20 13.68
N PHE A 219 -13.49 -13.35 12.96
CA PHE A 219 -12.04 -13.37 13.00
C PHE A 219 -11.52 -12.87 14.35
N ALA A 220 -12.02 -11.73 14.85
CA ALA A 220 -11.52 -11.13 16.09
C ALA A 220 -11.72 -12.01 17.34
N GLU A 221 -12.74 -12.88 17.34
CA GLU A 221 -13.08 -13.75 18.47
C GLU A 221 -12.37 -15.11 18.43
N ARG A 222 -12.05 -15.61 17.24
CA ARG A 222 -11.53 -16.97 17.04
C ARG A 222 -10.11 -17.03 16.53
N ALA A 223 -9.54 -15.92 16.07
CA ALA A 223 -8.18 -15.91 15.55
C ALA A 223 -7.16 -16.26 16.63
N LEU A 224 -6.15 -17.02 16.21
CA LEU A 224 -5.01 -17.38 17.03
C LEU A 224 -4.04 -16.21 17.04
N ASP A 225 -3.58 -15.84 18.23
CA ASP A 225 -2.54 -14.83 18.43
C ASP A 225 -1.16 -15.45 18.22
N LEU A 226 -0.26 -14.71 17.58
CA LEU A 226 1.09 -15.13 17.25
C LEU A 226 2.07 -14.06 17.69
N ASP A 227 3.12 -14.49 18.38
CA ASP A 227 4.30 -13.69 18.66
C ASP A 227 5.51 -14.62 18.65
N PHE A 228 6.30 -14.54 17.58
CA PHE A 228 7.49 -15.35 17.39
C PHE A 228 8.67 -14.48 17.01
N GLU A 229 9.78 -14.64 17.72
CA GLU A 229 11.04 -13.96 17.44
C GLU A 229 12.12 -14.98 17.10
N GLY A 230 12.80 -14.80 15.98
CA GLY A 230 13.85 -15.70 15.52
C GLY A 230 14.55 -15.21 14.26
N ALA A 231 15.79 -15.66 14.05
CA ALA A 231 16.59 -15.33 12.86
C ALA A 231 16.69 -13.82 12.56
N GLY A 232 16.70 -12.97 13.61
CA GLY A 232 16.77 -11.51 13.49
C GLY A 232 15.51 -10.87 12.92
N ALA A 233 14.35 -11.50 13.09
CA ALA A 233 13.04 -10.97 12.73
C ALA A 233 11.99 -11.37 13.79
N ARG A 234 10.91 -10.59 13.89
CA ARG A 234 9.76 -10.86 14.75
C ARG A 234 8.48 -10.91 13.93
N LEU A 235 7.76 -12.03 14.00
CA LEU A 235 6.48 -12.23 13.36
C LEU A 235 5.38 -12.17 14.42
N ARG A 236 4.46 -11.23 14.27
CA ARG A 236 3.37 -10.96 15.21
C ARG A 236 2.02 -10.95 14.49
N GLY A 237 0.93 -11.14 15.21
CA GLY A 237 -0.42 -10.84 14.72
C GLY A 237 -1.40 -12.00 14.88
N TRP A 238 -2.39 -12.08 13.99
CA TRP A 238 -3.53 -12.97 14.13
C TRP A 238 -3.77 -13.80 12.89
N VAL A 239 -4.15 -15.06 13.12
CA VAL A 239 -4.46 -15.99 12.04
C VAL A 239 -5.78 -16.71 12.27
N GLY A 240 -6.58 -16.77 11.22
CA GLY A 240 -7.91 -17.36 11.28
C GLY A 240 -7.84 -18.88 11.36
N LEU A 241 -8.79 -19.46 12.08
CA LEU A 241 -8.95 -20.91 12.12
C LEU A 241 -9.36 -21.45 10.74
N PRO A 242 -8.95 -22.69 10.38
CA PRO A 242 -9.36 -23.32 9.13
C PRO A 242 -10.88 -23.45 8.97
N THR A 243 -11.63 -23.50 10.06
CA THR A 243 -13.11 -23.50 10.08
C THR A 243 -13.72 -22.20 9.55
N ASP A 244 -12.96 -21.11 9.58
CA ASP A 244 -13.39 -19.75 9.21
C ASP A 244 -12.88 -19.34 7.83
N ALA A 245 -12.49 -20.33 7.02
CA ALA A 245 -11.87 -20.07 5.75
C ALA A 245 -12.80 -19.39 4.75
N ARG A 246 -12.26 -18.38 4.07
CA ARG A 246 -12.94 -17.54 3.11
C ARG A 246 -13.02 -18.23 1.75
N SER A 247 -14.01 -17.82 0.95
CA SER A 247 -14.11 -18.19 -0.47
C SER A 247 -13.19 -17.35 -1.36
N GLN A 248 -12.72 -16.21 -0.88
CA GLN A 248 -11.83 -15.29 -1.59
C GLN A 248 -10.66 -14.90 -0.69
N ALA A 249 -9.55 -14.45 -1.30
CA ALA A 249 -8.37 -13.94 -0.59
C ALA A 249 -8.55 -12.47 -0.17
N ASP A 250 -9.69 -12.13 0.44
CA ASP A 250 -10.10 -10.75 0.73
C ASP A 250 -9.66 -10.24 2.12
N GLN A 251 -9.18 -11.13 2.99
CA GLN A 251 -8.78 -10.81 4.38
C GLN A 251 -7.34 -11.24 4.67
N GLN A 252 -6.43 -10.89 3.77
CA GLN A 252 -5.02 -11.26 3.85
C GLN A 252 -4.17 -10.00 3.96
N TYR A 253 -3.79 -9.67 5.20
CA TYR A 253 -3.01 -8.48 5.51
C TYR A 253 -1.64 -8.91 6.03
N PHE A 254 -0.59 -8.55 5.30
CA PHE A 254 0.78 -8.79 5.71
C PHE A 254 1.55 -7.48 5.68
N TYR A 255 2.17 -7.13 6.80
CA TYR A 255 2.93 -5.91 6.96
C TYR A 255 4.41 -6.24 7.15
N VAL A 256 5.30 -5.54 6.45
CA VAL A 256 6.75 -5.56 6.71
C VAL A 256 7.14 -4.18 7.20
N ASN A 257 7.63 -4.07 8.43
CA ASN A 257 8.00 -2.80 9.06
C ASN A 257 6.90 -1.71 8.90
N GLY A 258 5.62 -2.12 9.06
CA GLY A 258 4.46 -1.23 8.95
C GLY A 258 3.95 -0.97 7.53
N ARG A 259 4.57 -1.51 6.47
CA ARG A 259 4.10 -1.38 5.07
C ARG A 259 3.31 -2.62 4.65
N LEU A 260 2.13 -2.43 4.03
CA LEU A 260 1.38 -3.53 3.42
C LEU A 260 2.17 -4.13 2.25
N VAL A 261 2.34 -5.45 2.27
CA VAL A 261 3.05 -6.21 1.25
C VAL A 261 2.17 -7.33 0.72
N ARG A 262 2.17 -7.51 -0.60
CA ARG A 262 1.52 -8.62 -1.32
C ARG A 262 2.58 -9.41 -2.08
N ASP A 263 3.36 -10.20 -1.35
CA ASP A 263 4.45 -10.97 -1.93
C ASP A 263 4.08 -12.45 -2.16
N ARG A 264 4.60 -13.03 -3.25
CA ARG A 264 4.34 -14.42 -3.62
C ARG A 264 4.99 -15.43 -2.67
N LEU A 265 6.16 -15.13 -2.13
CA LEU A 265 6.86 -15.97 -1.15
C LEU A 265 6.06 -16.09 0.13
N ILE A 266 5.54 -14.97 0.62
CA ILE A 266 4.68 -14.93 1.82
C ILE A 266 3.38 -15.70 1.54
N ALA A 267 2.72 -15.43 0.41
CA ALA A 267 1.51 -16.15 0.03
C ALA A 267 1.74 -17.66 -0.12
N HIS A 268 2.93 -18.08 -0.55
CA HIS A 268 3.31 -19.49 -0.61
C HIS A 268 3.52 -20.09 0.78
N ALA A 269 4.27 -19.42 1.67
CA ALA A 269 4.51 -19.88 3.04
C ALA A 269 3.21 -20.10 3.81
N VAL A 270 2.28 -19.13 3.73
CA VAL A 270 0.97 -19.24 4.38
C VAL A 270 0.16 -20.39 3.77
N ARG A 271 0.11 -20.50 2.44
CA ARG A 271 -0.63 -21.59 1.78
C ARG A 271 -0.08 -22.97 2.17
N GLN A 272 1.24 -23.10 2.28
CA GLN A 272 1.90 -24.33 2.70
C GLN A 272 1.58 -24.66 4.15
N ALA A 273 1.57 -23.68 5.05
CA ALA A 273 1.23 -23.89 6.47
C ALA A 273 -0.20 -24.41 6.67
N TYR A 274 -1.13 -23.97 5.82
CA TYR A 274 -2.54 -24.38 5.87
C TYR A 274 -2.87 -25.59 4.98
N ALA A 275 -1.93 -26.15 4.23
CA ALA A 275 -2.20 -27.17 3.20
C ALA A 275 -2.89 -28.43 3.77
N ASP A 276 -2.54 -28.82 4.99
CA ASP A 276 -3.08 -30.03 5.64
C ASP A 276 -4.45 -29.79 6.31
N VAL A 277 -4.89 -28.54 6.44
CA VAL A 277 -6.07 -28.14 7.22
C VAL A 277 -7.13 -27.40 6.42
N LEU A 278 -6.78 -26.80 5.28
CA LEU A 278 -7.72 -26.11 4.40
C LEU A 278 -8.21 -27.01 3.27
N PHE A 279 -9.50 -26.93 2.98
CA PHE A 279 -10.08 -27.52 1.79
C PHE A 279 -9.65 -26.74 0.52
N HIS A 280 -9.58 -27.43 -0.61
CA HIS A 280 -9.21 -26.84 -1.90
C HIS A 280 -10.10 -25.63 -2.25
N GLY A 281 -9.48 -24.53 -2.70
CA GLY A 281 -10.17 -23.30 -3.09
C GLY A 281 -10.63 -22.41 -1.93
N ARG A 282 -10.28 -22.76 -0.69
CA ARG A 282 -10.49 -21.89 0.49
C ARG A 282 -9.25 -21.06 0.79
N HIS A 283 -9.46 -19.89 1.37
CA HIS A 283 -8.40 -18.95 1.71
C HIS A 283 -8.39 -18.66 3.21
N PRO A 284 -7.22 -18.68 3.87
CA PRO A 284 -7.11 -18.25 5.25
C PRO A 284 -7.26 -16.73 5.35
N ALA A 285 -7.86 -16.27 6.44
CA ALA A 285 -7.80 -14.88 6.87
C ALA A 285 -6.61 -14.71 7.82
N PHE A 286 -5.87 -13.61 7.71
CA PHE A 286 -4.77 -13.31 8.62
C PHE A 286 -4.43 -11.80 8.61
N VAL A 287 -3.88 -11.35 9.73
CA VAL A 287 -3.27 -10.03 9.91
C VAL A 287 -1.92 -10.25 10.55
N LEU A 288 -0.84 -10.15 9.78
CA LEU A 288 0.52 -10.47 10.21
C LEU A 288 1.44 -9.27 10.07
N TYR A 289 2.35 -9.11 11.03
CA TYR A 289 3.37 -8.07 11.07
C TYR A 289 4.73 -8.73 11.18
N LEU A 290 5.59 -8.47 10.21
CA LEU A 290 6.99 -8.88 10.21
C LEU A 290 7.86 -7.65 10.47
N ASP A 291 8.50 -7.62 11.63
CA ASP A 291 9.57 -6.68 11.92
C ASP A 291 10.90 -7.34 11.57
N ILE A 292 11.67 -6.70 10.71
CA ILE A 292 12.97 -7.19 10.26
C ILE A 292 13.89 -6.01 10.00
N ASP A 293 15.20 -6.21 10.18
CA ASP A 293 16.21 -5.20 9.82
C ASP A 293 15.96 -4.67 8.39
N PRO A 294 15.75 -3.35 8.21
CA PRO A 294 15.58 -2.73 6.90
C PRO A 294 16.70 -3.06 5.91
N ALA A 295 17.93 -3.31 6.37
CA ALA A 295 19.05 -3.71 5.51
C ALA A 295 18.85 -5.09 4.85
N ARG A 296 17.93 -5.91 5.36
CA ARG A 296 17.61 -7.26 4.84
C ARG A 296 16.41 -7.27 3.89
N VAL A 297 15.76 -6.13 3.67
CA VAL A 297 14.57 -6.00 2.81
C VAL A 297 14.75 -4.86 1.82
N ASP A 298 14.69 -5.17 0.54
CA ASP A 298 14.59 -4.18 -0.52
C ASP A 298 13.12 -3.89 -0.82
N VAL A 299 12.68 -2.65 -0.53
CA VAL A 299 11.32 -2.16 -0.78
C VAL A 299 11.17 -1.46 -2.13
N ASN A 300 12.26 -1.23 -2.87
CA ASN A 300 12.29 -0.46 -4.11
C ASN A 300 12.17 -1.35 -5.36
N VAL A 301 11.38 -2.43 -5.28
CA VAL A 301 11.30 -3.45 -6.35
C VAL A 301 10.18 -3.19 -7.34
N HIS A 302 9.07 -2.57 -6.90
CA HIS A 302 7.88 -2.33 -7.73
C HIS A 302 7.45 -0.86 -7.65
N PRO A 303 6.97 -0.23 -8.74
CA PRO A 303 6.52 1.18 -8.74
C PRO A 303 5.46 1.50 -7.68
N ALA A 304 4.49 0.58 -7.49
CA ALA A 304 3.46 0.69 -6.44
C ALA A 304 3.94 0.29 -5.03
N LYS A 305 5.20 -0.17 -4.87
CA LYS A 305 5.81 -0.60 -3.59
C LYS A 305 5.01 -1.67 -2.82
N HIS A 306 4.27 -2.51 -3.54
CA HIS A 306 3.47 -3.60 -2.96
C HIS A 306 4.26 -4.91 -2.81
N GLU A 307 5.41 -5.02 -3.48
CA GLU A 307 6.28 -6.18 -3.45
C GLU A 307 7.61 -5.79 -2.78
N VAL A 308 8.21 -6.74 -2.05
CA VAL A 308 9.49 -6.54 -1.37
C VAL A 308 10.39 -7.72 -1.68
N ARG A 309 11.69 -7.46 -1.82
CA ARG A 309 12.68 -8.52 -2.01
C ARG A 309 13.48 -8.69 -0.73
N PHE A 310 13.29 -9.85 -0.09
CA PHE A 310 14.10 -10.27 1.04
C PHE A 310 15.48 -10.72 0.54
N ARG A 311 16.56 -10.26 1.19
CA ARG A 311 17.91 -10.77 0.94
C ARG A 311 18.00 -12.27 1.24
N GLU A 312 17.35 -12.69 2.32
CA GLU A 312 17.31 -14.08 2.80
C GLU A 312 15.88 -14.64 2.75
N GLY A 313 15.25 -14.63 1.57
CA GLY A 313 13.83 -15.02 1.42
C GLY A 313 13.49 -16.41 1.95
N ARG A 314 14.42 -17.38 1.86
CA ARG A 314 14.20 -18.74 2.37
C ARG A 314 14.03 -18.77 3.90
N ILE A 315 14.83 -17.98 4.62
CA ILE A 315 14.75 -17.92 6.09
C ILE A 315 13.42 -17.29 6.52
N VAL A 316 13.00 -16.23 5.84
CA VAL A 316 11.69 -15.58 6.09
C VAL A 316 10.54 -16.54 5.77
N HIS A 317 10.62 -17.26 4.64
CA HIS A 317 9.64 -18.28 4.28
C HIS A 317 9.52 -19.36 5.36
N ASP A 318 10.64 -19.96 5.76
CA ASP A 318 10.66 -21.07 6.71
C ASP A 318 10.21 -20.64 8.10
N MET A 319 10.54 -19.41 8.51
CA MET A 319 10.03 -18.79 9.74
C MET A 319 8.50 -18.69 9.70
N ILE A 320 7.94 -18.06 8.67
CA ILE A 320 6.48 -17.90 8.52
C ILE A 320 5.80 -19.28 8.50
N TYR A 321 6.31 -20.21 7.71
CA TYR A 321 5.74 -21.55 7.60
C TYR A 321 5.72 -22.26 8.97
N ARG A 322 6.84 -22.30 9.68
CA ARG A 322 6.96 -23.00 10.98
C ARG A 322 6.05 -22.38 12.03
N THR A 323 6.09 -21.07 12.21
CA THR A 323 5.27 -20.37 13.20
C THR A 323 3.78 -20.63 12.97
N LEU A 324 3.33 -20.57 11.71
CA LEU A 324 1.93 -20.83 11.37
C LEU A 324 1.55 -22.30 11.55
N HIS A 325 2.41 -23.21 11.10
CA HIS A 325 2.15 -24.64 11.19
C HIS A 325 2.07 -25.12 12.65
N GLU A 326 2.96 -24.64 13.52
CA GLU A 326 2.94 -24.93 14.95
C GLU A 326 1.69 -24.39 15.65
N ALA A 327 1.29 -23.15 15.36
CA ALA A 327 0.09 -22.56 15.92
C ALA A 327 -1.19 -23.31 15.52
N LEU A 328 -1.27 -23.74 14.25
CA LEU A 328 -2.40 -24.53 13.75
C LEU A 328 -2.40 -25.95 14.34
N ALA A 329 -1.23 -26.56 14.51
CA ALA A 329 -1.10 -27.90 15.11
C ALA A 329 -1.58 -27.92 16.58
N GLY A 330 -1.28 -26.88 17.36
CA GLY A 330 -1.75 -26.74 18.75
C GLY A 330 -3.28 -26.71 18.86
N THR A 331 -3.97 -26.19 17.85
CA THR A 331 -5.44 -26.15 17.81
C THR A 331 -6.05 -27.53 17.56
N ARG A 332 -5.35 -28.41 16.82
CA ARG A 332 -5.80 -29.78 16.52
C ARG A 332 -5.84 -30.67 17.76
N ALA A 333 -5.06 -30.35 18.79
CA ALA A 333 -4.98 -31.09 20.04
C ALA A 333 -6.11 -30.76 21.04
N GLY A 334 -7.06 -29.89 20.69
CA GLY A 334 -8.30 -29.70 21.45
C GLY A 334 -8.24 -28.72 22.63
N SER A 335 -7.25 -27.82 22.70
CA SER A 335 -7.19 -26.79 23.75
C SER A 335 -7.23 -25.38 23.17
N VAL A 336 -8.33 -24.66 23.40
CA VAL A 336 -8.36 -23.20 23.27
C VAL A 336 -7.66 -22.63 24.51
N GLY A 337 -6.37 -22.32 24.38
CA GLY A 337 -5.56 -21.68 25.41
C GLY A 337 -4.28 -21.16 24.78
N GLY A 338 -4.07 -19.84 24.83
CA GLY A 338 -2.98 -19.14 24.15
C GLY A 338 -1.62 -19.78 24.42
N VAL A 339 -0.91 -20.11 23.33
CA VAL A 339 0.41 -20.72 23.42
C VAL A 339 1.44 -19.61 23.50
N ALA A 340 1.98 -19.36 24.70
CA ALA A 340 3.25 -18.67 24.85
C ALA A 340 4.37 -19.68 24.55
N VAL A 341 4.96 -19.61 23.35
CA VAL A 341 6.11 -20.44 22.99
C VAL A 341 7.38 -19.70 23.42
N GLY A 342 7.92 -20.04 24.59
CA GLY A 342 9.19 -19.50 25.07
C GLY A 342 10.04 -20.55 25.79
N GLY A 343 11.17 -20.94 25.19
CA GLY A 343 12.25 -21.67 25.86
C GLY A 343 13.00 -22.68 24.96
N PRO A 344 14.35 -22.64 24.87
CA PRO A 344 15.11 -23.52 23.98
C PRO A 344 15.16 -24.97 24.51
N LEU A 345 14.82 -25.92 23.63
CA LEU A 345 14.89 -27.35 23.90
C LEU A 345 16.35 -27.82 23.98
N ALA A 346 16.78 -28.20 25.20
CA ALA A 346 17.98 -28.99 25.41
C ALA A 346 17.73 -30.44 24.97
N ALA A 347 18.66 -30.98 24.18
CA ALA A 347 18.63 -32.35 23.69
C ALA A 347 18.83 -33.36 24.82
N SER A 348 17.92 -34.31 24.97
CA SER A 348 18.16 -35.54 25.72
C SER A 348 17.87 -36.74 24.84
N ALA A 349 18.94 -37.48 24.51
CA ALA A 349 18.90 -38.77 23.87
C ALA A 349 18.23 -39.79 24.80
N GLY A 350 17.25 -40.53 24.28
CA GLY A 350 16.59 -41.64 24.95
C GLY A 350 16.15 -42.66 23.91
N SER A 351 16.90 -43.74 23.81
CA SER A 351 16.68 -44.91 22.95
C SER A 351 15.55 -45.80 23.48
N SER A 352 14.59 -46.17 22.62
CA SER A 352 13.88 -47.45 22.75
C SER A 352 12.99 -47.74 21.53
N GLU A 353 13.40 -48.77 20.78
CA GLU A 353 12.62 -49.85 20.16
C GLU A 353 11.42 -49.57 19.23
N ARG A 354 11.59 -50.05 17.99
CA ARG A 354 10.57 -50.22 16.95
C ARG A 354 9.72 -51.46 17.21
N PRO A 355 8.46 -51.45 16.74
CA PRO A 355 7.88 -52.63 16.12
C PRO A 355 7.65 -52.40 14.62
N SER A 356 8.16 -53.33 13.84
CA SER A 356 7.95 -53.50 12.41
C SER A 356 6.54 -54.00 12.09
N ALA A 357 5.85 -53.35 11.16
CA ALA A 357 4.72 -53.92 10.44
C ALA A 357 4.80 -53.52 8.96
N THR A 358 5.13 -54.49 8.11
CA THR A 358 4.95 -54.43 6.66
C THR A 358 3.47 -54.54 6.30
N PRO A 359 3.04 -53.87 5.22
CA PRO A 359 2.25 -54.59 4.23
C PRO A 359 2.79 -54.44 2.80
N THR A 360 2.43 -55.45 2.05
CA THR A 360 2.79 -55.86 0.70
C THR A 360 2.42 -54.90 -0.43
N SER A 361 3.37 -54.83 -1.38
CA SER A 361 3.34 -54.39 -2.77
C SER A 361 1.99 -54.13 -3.47
N SER A 362 1.91 -52.96 -4.10
CA SER A 362 1.34 -52.82 -5.45
C SER A 362 2.28 -51.98 -6.31
N SER A 363 2.90 -52.64 -7.27
CA SER A 363 3.80 -52.10 -8.28
C SER A 363 3.04 -51.24 -9.29
N PHE A 364 3.29 -49.93 -9.30
CA PHE A 364 2.91 -49.04 -10.40
C PHE A 364 4.15 -48.73 -11.23
N THR A 365 4.16 -49.29 -12.44
CA THR A 365 5.17 -49.02 -13.49
C THR A 365 5.08 -47.55 -13.91
N GLN A 366 6.14 -46.79 -13.66
CA GLN A 366 6.32 -45.45 -14.24
C GLN A 366 6.53 -45.56 -15.74
N MET A 367 5.62 -45.00 -16.53
CA MET A 367 5.87 -44.65 -17.92
C MET A 367 6.48 -43.24 -17.96
N PRO A 368 7.66 -43.03 -18.59
CA PRO A 368 8.27 -41.72 -18.70
C PRO A 368 7.58 -40.94 -19.83
N MET A 369 6.81 -39.90 -19.48
CA MET A 369 6.37 -38.91 -20.46
C MET A 369 7.42 -37.80 -20.55
N ARG A 370 8.11 -37.79 -21.69
CA ARG A 370 9.08 -36.79 -22.15
C ARG A 370 8.55 -35.37 -21.95
N LEU A 371 9.26 -34.58 -21.14
CA LEU A 371 9.17 -33.13 -21.17
C LEU A 371 9.78 -32.67 -22.50
N GLY A 372 8.95 -32.15 -23.40
CA GLY A 372 9.41 -31.49 -24.61
C GLY A 372 10.32 -30.32 -24.24
N GLN A 373 11.58 -30.40 -24.67
CA GLN A 373 12.53 -29.30 -24.63
C GLN A 373 12.03 -28.19 -25.56
N SER A 374 11.31 -27.21 -25.02
CA SER A 374 11.27 -25.88 -25.63
C SER A 374 12.39 -25.06 -25.01
N GLN A 375 13.57 -25.15 -25.63
CA GLN A 375 14.63 -24.17 -25.45
C GLN A 375 14.14 -22.84 -26.00
N VAL A 376 13.70 -21.93 -25.13
CA VAL A 376 13.60 -20.51 -25.49
C VAL A 376 15.02 -19.94 -25.38
N ALA A 377 15.83 -20.23 -26.38
CA ALA A 377 17.08 -19.50 -26.61
C ALA A 377 16.70 -18.08 -27.04
N GLN A 378 16.68 -17.14 -26.10
CA GLN A 378 16.61 -15.72 -26.44
C GLN A 378 17.91 -15.31 -27.16
N PRO A 379 17.84 -14.59 -28.29
CA PRO A 379 19.04 -14.16 -29.00
C PRO A 379 19.66 -12.97 -28.26
N LEU A 380 20.64 -13.25 -27.39
CA LEU A 380 21.54 -12.25 -26.81
C LEU A 380 22.24 -11.39 -27.89
N ALA A 381 22.24 -11.85 -29.16
CA ALA A 381 22.71 -11.09 -30.32
C ALA A 381 21.86 -9.85 -30.64
N ALA A 382 20.55 -9.87 -30.36
CA ALA A 382 19.66 -8.75 -30.66
C ALA A 382 19.88 -7.54 -29.72
N TYR A 383 20.24 -7.80 -28.46
CA TYR A 383 20.58 -6.74 -27.50
C TYR A 383 21.96 -6.11 -27.75
N ARG A 384 22.89 -6.85 -28.34
CA ARG A 384 24.25 -6.36 -28.62
C ARG A 384 24.30 -5.35 -29.77
N ALA A 385 23.33 -5.38 -30.68
CA ALA A 385 23.20 -4.43 -31.78
C ALA A 385 22.65 -3.05 -31.35
N LEU A 386 21.99 -2.97 -30.19
CA LEU A 386 21.43 -1.71 -29.66
C LEU A 386 22.45 -0.90 -28.85
N TYR A 387 23.56 -1.51 -28.43
CA TYR A 387 24.56 -0.90 -27.56
C TYR A 387 26.01 -1.03 -28.08
N SER A 388 26.21 -1.44 -29.35
CA SER A 388 27.52 -1.36 -29.99
C SER A 388 27.88 0.11 -30.21
N THR A 389 28.64 0.64 -29.27
CA THR A 389 29.35 1.91 -29.36
C THR A 389 30.52 1.73 -30.31
N ASP A 390 30.30 2.00 -31.59
CA ASP A 390 31.39 2.32 -32.49
C ASP A 390 30.93 3.28 -33.59
N SER A 391 31.76 4.29 -33.85
CA SER A 391 31.60 5.43 -34.78
C SER A 391 30.70 6.61 -34.34
N LEU A 392 31.24 7.44 -33.44
CA LEU A 392 30.93 8.88 -33.45
C LEU A 392 31.52 9.51 -34.72
N ALA A 393 30.76 9.53 -35.80
CA ALA A 393 30.99 10.48 -36.89
C ALA A 393 30.25 11.79 -36.54
N SER A 394 31.01 12.86 -36.35
CA SER A 394 30.47 14.20 -36.13
C SER A 394 29.62 14.65 -37.33
N PRO A 395 28.39 15.17 -37.13
CA PRO A 395 27.64 15.74 -38.23
C PRO A 395 28.26 17.09 -38.63
N THR A 396 28.79 17.16 -39.85
CA THR A 396 29.18 18.41 -40.50
C THR A 396 27.94 19.26 -40.75
N LEU A 397 27.91 20.48 -40.19
CA LEU A 397 26.89 21.49 -40.44
C LEU A 397 26.94 21.97 -41.92
N PRO A 398 25.80 22.24 -42.57
CA PRO A 398 25.78 22.79 -43.92
C PRO A 398 26.18 24.27 -43.92
N VAL A 399 27.06 24.64 -44.84
CA VAL A 399 27.53 26.01 -45.10
C VAL A 399 26.41 26.82 -45.78
N PRO A 400 26.11 28.06 -45.36
CA PRO A 400 25.12 28.91 -46.02
C PRO A 400 25.65 29.43 -47.38
N PRO A 401 24.77 29.67 -48.38
CA PRO A 401 25.20 30.17 -49.68
C PRO A 401 25.70 31.62 -49.59
N GLU A 402 26.82 31.90 -50.25
CA GLU A 402 27.41 33.23 -50.38
C GLU A 402 26.44 34.22 -51.06
N SER A 403 26.36 35.40 -50.48
CA SER A 403 25.75 36.60 -51.04
C SER A 403 26.41 36.96 -52.38
N ARG A 404 25.62 37.04 -53.46
CA ARG A 404 26.04 37.71 -54.70
C ARG A 404 25.94 39.23 -54.51
N PRO A 405 26.92 40.01 -54.99
CA PRO A 405 26.84 41.47 -54.99
C PRO A 405 25.98 41.99 -56.16
N ASP A 406 25.41 43.16 -55.88
CA ASP A 406 24.66 44.14 -56.69
C ASP A 406 23.25 43.77 -57.20
#